data_AF-A0A536XXC1-F1
#
_entry.id   AF-A0A536XXC1-F1
#
_cell.length_a   1.000
_cell.length_b   1.000
_cell.length_c   1.000
_cell.angle_alpha   90.00
_cell.angle_beta   90.00
_cell.angle_gamma   90.00
#
_symmetry.space_group_name_H-M   'P 1'
#
loop_
_entity.id
_entity.type
_entity.pdbx_description
1 polymer ?
#
loop_
_entity_poly.entity_id
_entity_poly.type
_entity_poly.pdbx_seq_one_letter_code
_entity_poly.pdbx_strand_id
1 'polypeptide(L)'
;MSVALPPGRFTWLVLKVNVFLLIALALGAAFMGLVAYKQGWFVRQSPLHFVTPNALGINKGMPVKLHGFTIGQVSELKLAEGGVDVQLSIVSEYLRRIPQGSYARHAREAGVIGTAVIDVVPGQGALPLAEGALIQFQPARGISEIIDDFRRQAMPAFNEVKQAMSQIGRSGEDLTGILAALRREVDQLPATHRAVRQLVEEATKATAELNQQAGSTLAATERVAHGVDRALPALSEKLTASIESIDAAAVQLKKTGEEAQAALRSARPLLDRGETAAREAGDVLSAAKRIWPLSDSFKDAADGMLPIDSFEAQGKGRAR
;
A
#
# COMPACT_ATOMS: atom_id res chain seq x y z
N MET A 1 21.16 6.59 70.61
CA MET A 1 19.95 6.04 71.27
C MET A 1 20.09 4.53 71.31
N SER A 2 20.51 4.00 72.46
CA SER A 2 20.71 2.57 72.72
C SER A 2 19.35 1.90 72.96
N VAL A 3 18.96 1.01 72.06
CA VAL A 3 17.72 0.21 72.21
C VAL A 3 17.92 -0.76 73.37
N ALA A 4 17.20 -0.53 74.47
CA ALA A 4 17.20 -1.40 75.64
C ALA A 4 16.52 -2.74 75.28
N LEU A 5 17.28 -3.84 75.37
CA LEU A 5 16.76 -5.19 75.14
C LEU A 5 15.92 -5.66 76.35
N PRO A 6 14.66 -6.07 76.17
CA PRO A 6 13.81 -6.55 77.26
C PRO A 6 14.26 -7.93 77.80
N PRO A 7 13.93 -8.26 79.07
CA PRO A 7 14.44 -9.45 79.77
C PRO A 7 14.05 -10.76 79.07
N GLY A 8 14.96 -11.75 79.12
CA GLY A 8 15.15 -12.90 78.22
C GLY A 8 14.00 -13.89 77.93
N ARG A 9 12.75 -13.59 78.30
CA ARG A 9 11.55 -14.36 77.94
C ARG A 9 10.87 -13.86 76.65
N PHE A 10 11.13 -12.61 76.23
CA PHE A 10 10.56 -12.03 74.99
C PHE A 10 11.51 -12.09 73.78
N THR A 11 12.81 -12.30 73.99
CA THR A 11 13.82 -12.36 72.92
C THR A 11 13.53 -13.45 71.89
N TRP A 12 12.95 -14.57 72.35
CA TRP A 12 12.56 -15.67 71.48
C TRP A 12 11.34 -15.35 70.60
N LEU A 13 10.42 -14.51 71.08
CA LEU A 13 9.30 -14.00 70.28
C LEU A 13 9.81 -13.01 69.22
N VAL A 14 10.69 -12.09 69.59
CA VAL A 14 11.27 -11.11 68.65
C VAL A 14 12.08 -11.80 67.56
N LEU A 15 12.86 -12.84 67.89
CA LEU A 15 13.61 -13.63 66.90
C LEU A 15 12.67 -14.32 65.91
N LYS A 16 11.58 -14.92 66.39
CA LYS A 16 10.57 -15.57 65.53
C LYS A 16 9.89 -14.59 64.60
N VAL A 17 9.52 -13.41 65.09
CA VAL A 17 8.90 -12.36 64.26
C VAL A 17 9.87 -11.85 63.21
N ASN A 18 11.14 -11.61 63.58
CA ASN A 18 12.16 -11.18 62.61
C ASN A 18 12.45 -12.25 61.56
N VAL A 19 12.52 -13.53 61.95
CA VAL A 19 12.68 -14.65 61.01
C VAL A 19 11.45 -14.77 60.10
N PHE A 20 10.24 -14.64 60.62
CA PHE A 20 9.01 -14.64 59.80
C PHE A 20 9.00 -13.48 58.81
N LEU A 21 9.38 -12.28 59.24
CA LEU A 21 9.49 -11.10 58.39
C LEU A 21 10.56 -11.28 57.29
N LEU A 22 11.72 -11.85 57.63
CA LEU A 22 12.77 -12.16 56.67
C LEU A 22 12.32 -13.22 55.65
N ILE A 23 11.62 -14.26 56.09
CA ILE A 23 11.06 -15.29 55.19
C ILE A 23 10.02 -14.66 54.26
N ALA A 24 9.11 -13.84 54.78
CA ALA A 24 8.11 -13.14 53.97
C ALA A 24 8.77 -12.21 52.94
N LEU A 25 9.82 -11.48 53.33
CA LEU A 25 10.59 -10.62 52.44
C LEU A 25 11.33 -11.44 51.36
N ALA A 26 11.95 -12.55 51.75
CA ALA A 26 12.65 -13.44 50.82
C ALA A 26 11.69 -14.08 49.81
N LEU A 27 10.51 -14.51 50.25
CA LEU A 27 9.43 -14.99 49.36
C LEU A 27 8.95 -13.90 48.41
N GLY A 28 8.76 -12.68 48.92
CA GLY A 28 8.40 -11.52 48.08
C GLY A 28 9.46 -11.23 47.02
N ALA A 29 10.74 -11.17 47.41
CA ALA A 29 11.85 -10.96 46.50
C ALA A 29 11.98 -12.10 45.47
N ALA A 30 11.81 -13.35 45.90
CA ALA A 30 11.84 -14.52 45.01
C ALA A 30 10.68 -14.47 43.99
N PHE A 31 9.47 -14.10 44.43
CA PHE A 31 8.32 -13.93 43.54
C PHE A 31 8.56 -12.80 42.54
N MET A 32 9.09 -11.67 42.99
CA MET A 32 9.42 -10.52 42.13
C MET A 32 10.53 -10.87 41.12
N GLY A 33 11.54 -11.64 41.56
CA GLY A 33 12.59 -12.17 40.69
C GLY A 33 12.06 -13.15 39.65
N LEU A 34 11.12 -14.03 40.01
CA LEU A 34 10.46 -14.94 39.08
C LEU A 34 9.64 -14.17 38.02
N VAL A 35 8.93 -13.12 38.42
CA VAL A 35 8.19 -12.25 37.50
C VAL A 35 9.15 -11.52 36.57
N ALA A 36 10.24 -10.94 37.10
CA ALA A 36 11.26 -10.26 36.28
C ALA A 36 11.92 -11.22 35.28
N TYR A 37 12.19 -12.46 35.69
CA TYR A 37 12.70 -13.50 34.80
C TYR A 37 11.70 -13.85 33.70
N LYS A 38 10.42 -14.06 34.03
CA LYS A 38 9.37 -14.35 33.05
C LYS A 38 9.06 -13.19 32.11
N GLN A 39 9.21 -11.95 32.56
CA GLN A 39 9.07 -10.76 31.72
C GLN A 39 10.28 -10.49 30.82
N GLY A 40 11.31 -11.35 30.87
CA GLY A 40 12.48 -11.23 30.01
C GLY A 40 13.35 -10.01 30.31
N TRP A 41 13.27 -9.44 31.52
CA TRP A 41 14.11 -8.28 31.91
C TRP A 41 15.62 -8.59 31.88
N PHE A 42 15.98 -9.88 31.92
CA PHE A 42 17.37 -10.35 31.84
C PHE A 42 17.80 -10.77 30.43
N VAL A 43 16.95 -10.60 29.42
CA VAL A 43 17.30 -10.94 28.04
C VAL A 43 18.27 -9.89 27.50
N ARG A 44 19.43 -10.32 27.01
CA ARG A 44 20.43 -9.41 26.45
C ARG A 44 19.87 -8.74 25.20
N GLN A 45 19.80 -7.42 25.24
CA GLN A 45 19.34 -6.59 24.14
C GLN A 45 20.54 -6.00 23.40
N SER A 46 20.54 -6.12 22.07
CA SER A 46 21.55 -5.55 21.19
C SER A 46 20.95 -4.36 20.43
N PRO A 47 21.65 -3.22 20.35
CA PRO A 47 21.16 -2.05 19.64
C PRO A 47 21.22 -2.27 18.13
N LEU A 48 20.27 -1.69 17.41
CA LEU A 48 20.26 -1.59 15.95
C LEU A 48 19.81 -0.19 15.53
N HIS A 49 20.42 0.38 14.50
CA HIS A 49 20.18 1.76 14.10
C HIS A 49 19.61 1.87 12.69
N PHE A 50 18.75 2.84 12.46
CA PHE A 50 18.39 3.30 11.12
C PHE A 50 18.14 4.79 11.10
N VAL A 51 18.43 5.43 9.98
CA VAL A 51 18.17 6.87 9.79
C VAL A 51 17.01 7.03 8.84
N THR A 52 16.03 7.86 9.23
CA THR A 52 14.89 8.24 8.39
C THR A 52 14.81 9.75 8.22
N PRO A 53 14.48 10.27 7.03
CA PRO A 53 14.22 11.69 6.83
C PRO A 53 13.03 12.20 7.66
N ASN A 54 12.06 11.32 7.93
CA ASN A 54 10.86 11.64 8.70
C ASN A 54 10.47 10.46 9.61
N ALA A 55 10.38 10.71 10.91
CA ALA A 55 9.97 9.72 11.90
C ALA A 55 8.46 9.79 12.23
N LEU A 56 7.64 10.43 11.38
CA LEU A 56 6.20 10.55 11.59
C LEU A 56 5.55 9.17 11.80
N GLY A 57 4.87 9.02 12.93
CA GLY A 57 4.21 7.77 13.32
C GLY A 57 5.10 6.77 14.04
N ILE A 58 6.41 7.02 14.18
CA ILE A 58 7.33 6.18 14.96
C ILE A 58 7.43 6.73 16.38
N ASN A 59 7.19 5.87 17.37
CA ASN A 59 7.20 6.25 18.78
C ASN A 59 8.09 5.30 19.60
N LYS A 60 8.62 5.79 20.71
CA LYS A 60 9.32 4.95 21.69
C LYS A 60 8.41 3.85 22.21
N GLY A 61 8.94 2.63 22.32
CA GLY A 61 8.19 1.43 22.72
C GLY A 61 7.41 0.77 21.58
N MET A 62 7.45 1.32 20.36
CA MET A 62 6.85 0.66 19.19
C MET A 62 7.49 -0.71 18.96
N PRO A 63 6.71 -1.78 18.74
CA PRO A 63 7.25 -3.11 18.57
C PRO A 63 7.97 -3.24 17.22
N VAL A 64 9.11 -3.93 17.26
CA VAL A 64 9.89 -4.32 16.09
C VAL A 64 9.60 -5.78 15.79
N LYS A 65 9.21 -6.06 14.56
CA LYS A 65 8.82 -7.39 14.10
C LYS A 65 9.75 -7.89 13.01
N LEU A 66 9.91 -9.21 12.97
CA LEU A 66 10.60 -9.96 11.93
C LEU A 66 9.67 -11.11 11.53
N HIS A 67 9.25 -11.16 10.27
CA HIS A 67 8.25 -12.13 9.79
C HIS A 67 6.95 -12.13 10.61
N GLY A 68 6.52 -10.95 11.10
CA GLY A 68 5.33 -10.82 11.95
C GLY A 68 5.53 -11.22 13.42
N PHE A 69 6.71 -11.74 13.80
CA PHE A 69 7.05 -12.06 15.19
C PHE A 69 7.78 -10.90 15.86
N THR A 70 7.36 -10.52 17.08
CA THR A 70 7.99 -9.43 17.83
C THR A 70 9.37 -9.83 18.34
N ILE A 71 10.40 -9.14 17.86
CA ILE A 71 11.81 -9.40 18.20
C ILE A 71 12.44 -8.32 19.07
N GLY A 72 11.74 -7.19 19.26
CA GLY A 72 12.28 -6.03 19.94
C GLY A 72 11.32 -4.85 19.97
N GLN A 73 11.86 -3.68 20.28
CA GLN A 73 11.11 -2.43 20.34
C GLN A 73 11.99 -1.22 20.02
N VAL A 74 11.37 -0.09 19.67
CA VAL A 74 12.05 1.20 19.53
C VAL A 74 12.46 1.72 20.91
N SER A 75 13.76 1.90 21.13
CA SER A 75 14.31 2.37 22.40
C SER A 75 14.33 3.89 22.50
N GLU A 76 14.80 4.54 21.44
CA GLU A 76 15.08 5.97 21.45
C GLU A 76 15.01 6.55 20.04
N LEU A 77 14.66 7.82 19.93
CA LEU A 77 14.70 8.60 18.70
C LEU A 77 15.56 9.84 18.98
N LYS A 78 16.58 10.07 18.15
CA LYS A 78 17.48 11.22 18.24
C LYS A 78 17.49 11.97 16.93
N LEU A 79 17.54 13.30 16.99
CA LEU A 79 17.73 14.10 15.81
C LEU A 79 19.19 13.95 15.34
N ALA A 80 19.39 13.68 14.06
CA ALA A 80 20.71 13.50 13.45
C ALA A 80 20.84 14.41 12.21
N GLU A 81 22.05 14.54 11.68
CA GLU A 81 22.26 15.33 10.45
C GLU A 81 21.52 14.68 9.27
N GLY A 82 20.50 15.38 8.76
CA GLY A 82 19.69 14.90 7.62
C GLY A 82 18.48 14.04 7.99
N GLY A 83 18.10 13.94 9.27
CA GLY A 83 16.88 13.22 9.65
C GLY A 83 16.81 12.86 11.14
N VAL A 84 16.21 11.71 11.43
CA VAL A 84 16.06 11.15 12.77
C VAL A 84 16.77 9.80 12.80
N ASP A 85 17.74 9.65 13.70
CA ASP A 85 18.34 8.36 14.06
C ASP A 85 17.42 7.64 15.05
N VAL A 86 16.95 6.46 14.66
CA VAL A 86 16.06 5.64 15.47
C VAL A 86 16.85 4.44 15.95
N GLN A 87 16.94 4.33 17.28
CA GLN A 87 17.58 3.20 17.94
C GLN A 87 16.54 2.14 18.30
N LEU A 88 16.77 0.95 17.78
CA LEU A 88 16.01 -0.26 18.08
C LEU A 88 16.76 -1.10 19.12
N SER A 89 16.02 -1.69 20.05
CA SER A 89 16.52 -2.73 20.94
C SER A 89 15.95 -4.08 20.50
N ILE A 90 16.84 -4.97 20.06
CA ILE A 90 16.49 -6.30 19.56
C ILE A 90 17.08 -7.34 20.50
N VAL A 91 16.35 -8.41 20.77
CA VAL A 91 16.87 -9.55 21.54
C VAL A 91 18.06 -10.16 20.79
N SER A 92 19.21 -10.32 21.47
CA SER A 92 20.48 -10.76 20.88
C SER A 92 20.37 -12.08 20.11
N GLU A 93 19.50 -12.99 20.57
CA GLU A 93 19.24 -14.28 19.94
C GLU A 93 18.64 -14.13 18.53
N TYR A 94 17.77 -13.14 18.33
CA TYR A 94 17.14 -12.87 17.04
C TYR A 94 18.02 -12.05 16.11
N LEU A 95 18.92 -11.21 16.64
CA LEU A 95 19.85 -10.42 15.83
C LEU A 95 20.70 -11.32 14.91
N ARG A 96 21.14 -12.48 15.42
CA ARG A 96 21.91 -13.47 14.64
C ARG A 96 21.13 -14.07 13.47
N ARG A 97 19.80 -13.94 13.46
CA ARG A 97 18.92 -14.43 12.40
C ARG A 97 18.58 -13.35 11.37
N ILE A 98 19.03 -12.11 11.58
CA ILE A 98 18.85 -11.01 10.66
C ILE A 98 20.07 -10.97 9.73
N PRO A 99 19.92 -11.28 8.44
CA PRO A 99 21.02 -11.27 7.49
C PRO A 99 21.46 -9.85 7.13
N GLN A 100 22.67 -9.70 6.61
CA GLN A 100 23.14 -8.46 6.00
C GLN A 100 22.28 -8.07 4.79
N GLY A 101 22.14 -6.75 4.59
CA GLY A 101 21.24 -6.20 3.58
C GLY A 101 19.75 -6.22 3.98
N SER A 102 19.44 -6.57 5.24
CA SER A 102 18.10 -6.37 5.79
C SER A 102 17.78 -4.88 5.88
N TYR A 103 16.51 -4.55 5.70
CA TYR A 103 16.01 -3.18 5.79
C TYR A 103 14.79 -3.12 6.70
N ALA A 104 14.65 -2.00 7.40
CA ALA A 104 13.46 -1.71 8.17
C ALA A 104 12.44 -1.02 7.27
N ARG A 105 11.17 -1.33 7.46
CA ARG A 105 10.07 -0.56 6.91
C ARG A 105 9.07 -0.24 7.99
N HIS A 106 8.45 0.93 7.89
CA HIS A 106 7.27 1.21 8.68
C HIS A 106 6.11 0.38 8.10
N ALA A 107 5.35 -0.30 8.93
CA ALA A 107 4.23 -1.13 8.50
C ALA A 107 3.08 -1.06 9.52
N ARG A 108 1.92 -1.61 9.17
CA ARG A 108 0.78 -1.74 10.07
C ARG A 108 0.41 -3.21 10.20
N GLU A 109 0.06 -3.67 11.40
CA GLU A 109 -0.12 -5.11 11.68
C GLU A 109 -1.13 -5.81 10.76
N ALA A 110 -2.23 -5.14 10.37
CA ALA A 110 -3.20 -5.66 9.42
C ALA A 110 -3.16 -4.92 8.06
N GLY A 111 -1.94 -4.61 7.60
CA GLY A 111 -1.65 -4.03 6.28
C GLY A 111 -1.99 -2.55 6.16
N VAL A 112 -3.27 -2.20 6.33
CA VAL A 112 -3.79 -0.83 6.17
C VAL A 112 -4.40 -0.30 7.47
N ILE A 113 -4.87 -1.19 8.33
CA ILE A 113 -5.53 -0.89 9.60
C ILE A 113 -4.76 -1.61 10.73
N GLY A 114 -4.78 -1.10 11.96
CA GLY A 114 -4.08 -1.71 13.10
C GLY A 114 -2.97 -0.84 13.67
N THR A 115 -2.18 -1.35 14.60
CA THR A 115 -1.08 -0.59 15.22
C THR A 115 0.09 -0.43 14.26
N ALA A 116 0.77 0.72 14.36
CA ALA A 116 2.00 0.98 13.63
C ALA A 116 3.14 0.15 14.25
N VAL A 117 3.92 -0.51 13.41
CA VAL A 117 5.03 -1.38 13.80
C VAL A 117 6.21 -1.17 12.88
N ILE A 118 7.41 -1.44 13.38
CA ILE A 118 8.61 -1.50 12.56
C ILE A 118 8.78 -2.94 12.09
N ASP A 119 8.69 -3.17 10.79
CA ASP A 119 8.88 -4.50 10.20
C ASP A 119 10.28 -4.59 9.59
N VAL A 120 11.08 -5.54 10.06
CA VAL A 120 12.42 -5.82 9.55
C VAL A 120 12.29 -6.89 8.49
N VAL A 121 12.63 -6.53 7.25
CA VAL A 121 12.62 -7.45 6.11
C VAL A 121 14.03 -8.03 5.93
N PRO A 122 14.20 -9.37 5.97
CA PRO A 122 15.50 -9.99 5.76
C PRO A 122 16.05 -9.70 4.36
N GLY A 123 17.32 -9.33 4.31
CA GLY A 123 18.08 -9.24 3.07
C GLY A 123 18.51 -10.63 2.53
N GLN A 124 19.21 -10.61 1.40
CA GLN A 124 19.78 -11.81 0.77
C GLN A 124 21.20 -12.13 1.25
N GLY A 125 21.75 -11.38 2.20
CA GLY A 125 23.10 -11.61 2.72
C GLY A 125 23.21 -12.93 3.50
N ALA A 126 24.35 -13.61 3.37
CA ALA A 126 24.60 -14.85 4.10
C ALA A 126 25.12 -14.62 5.53
N LEU A 127 25.70 -13.45 5.79
CA LEU A 127 26.28 -13.10 7.09
C LEU A 127 25.23 -12.46 8.00
N PRO A 128 25.25 -12.73 9.32
CA PRO A 128 24.40 -12.04 10.27
C PRO A 128 24.83 -10.58 10.42
N LEU A 129 23.88 -9.75 10.84
CA LEU A 129 24.15 -8.35 11.15
C LEU A 129 25.02 -8.20 12.40
N ALA A 130 25.92 -7.22 12.39
CA ALA A 130 26.71 -6.85 13.57
C ALA A 130 25.85 -6.11 14.59
N GLU A 131 26.24 -6.18 15.87
CA GLU A 131 25.62 -5.36 16.92
C GLU A 131 25.86 -3.87 16.63
N GLY A 132 24.82 -3.04 16.77
CA GLY A 132 24.90 -1.61 16.48
C GLY A 132 24.96 -1.26 14.99
N ALA A 133 24.74 -2.23 14.10
CA ALA A 133 24.76 -1.96 12.66
C ALA A 133 23.68 -0.96 12.24
N LEU A 134 23.98 -0.21 11.18
CA LEU A 134 23.02 0.69 10.53
C LEU A 134 22.34 -0.06 9.39
N ILE A 135 21.01 -0.14 9.43
CA ILE A 135 20.20 -0.72 8.35
C ILE A 135 19.46 0.37 7.59
N GLN A 136 19.15 0.08 6.33
CA GLN A 136 18.36 1.00 5.50
C GLN A 136 16.91 1.05 6.00
N PHE A 137 16.31 2.23 5.94
CA PHE A 137 14.89 2.43 6.24
C PHE A 137 14.11 2.77 4.97
N GLN A 138 13.05 2.01 4.71
CA GLN A 138 12.09 2.28 3.65
C GLN A 138 10.79 2.79 4.29
N PRO A 139 10.39 4.05 4.04
CA PRO A 139 9.10 4.54 4.48
C PRO A 139 7.98 3.66 3.92
N ALA A 140 6.98 3.33 4.74
CA ALA A 140 5.74 2.77 4.21
C ALA A 140 5.11 3.81 3.29
N ARG A 141 4.72 3.40 2.08
CA ARG A 141 3.92 4.27 1.22
C ARG A 141 2.60 4.54 1.93
N GLY A 142 2.32 5.82 2.21
CA GLY A 142 1.05 6.21 2.77
C GLY A 142 -0.08 5.96 1.77
N ILE A 143 -1.31 5.78 2.25
CA ILE A 143 -2.51 5.73 1.40
C ILE A 143 -2.56 6.99 0.52
N SER A 144 -2.16 8.16 1.05
CA SER A 144 -2.07 9.41 0.29
C SER A 144 -1.11 9.35 -0.89
N GLU A 145 0.06 8.72 -0.73
CA GLU A 145 1.02 8.57 -1.84
C GLU A 145 0.52 7.57 -2.89
N ILE A 146 -0.19 6.51 -2.47
CA ILE A 146 -0.85 5.58 -3.39
C ILE A 146 -1.96 6.28 -4.17
N ILE A 147 -2.73 7.15 -3.51
CA ILE A 147 -3.76 7.97 -4.15
C ILE A 147 -3.13 8.96 -5.13
N ASP A 148 -2.02 9.59 -4.77
CA ASP A 148 -1.32 10.53 -5.66
C ASP A 148 -0.70 9.82 -6.86
N ASP A 149 -0.09 8.64 -6.68
CA ASP A 149 0.38 7.79 -7.77
C ASP A 149 -0.78 7.35 -8.67
N PHE A 150 -1.89 6.88 -8.08
CA PHE A 150 -3.09 6.51 -8.81
C PHE A 150 -3.65 7.70 -9.58
N ARG A 151 -3.70 8.90 -8.98
CA ARG A 151 -4.13 10.12 -9.66
C ARG A 151 -3.20 10.45 -10.82
N ARG A 152 -1.88 10.41 -10.62
CA ARG A 152 -0.88 10.69 -11.68
C ARG A 152 -0.99 9.71 -12.84
N GLN A 153 -1.24 8.43 -12.56
CA GLN A 153 -1.22 7.38 -13.56
C GLN A 153 -2.59 7.15 -14.22
N ALA A 154 -3.69 7.33 -13.48
CA ALA A 154 -5.04 7.16 -13.99
C ALA A 154 -5.56 8.41 -14.71
N MET A 155 -5.18 9.64 -14.32
CA MET A 155 -5.60 10.86 -15.02
C MET A 155 -5.33 10.86 -16.53
N PRO A 156 -4.15 10.47 -17.05
CA PRO A 156 -3.92 10.42 -18.49
C PRO A 156 -4.80 9.37 -19.18
N ALA A 157 -4.97 8.17 -18.59
CA ALA A 157 -5.85 7.15 -19.13
C ALA A 157 -7.33 7.59 -19.15
N PHE A 158 -7.79 8.28 -18.10
CA PHE A 158 -9.14 8.87 -18.07
C PHE A 158 -9.31 9.97 -19.13
N ASN A 159 -8.28 10.78 -19.36
CA ASN A 159 -8.29 11.80 -20.40
C ASN A 159 -8.30 11.20 -21.81
N GLU A 160 -7.53 10.15 -22.06
CA GLU A 160 -7.52 9.40 -23.33
C GLU A 160 -8.87 8.74 -23.60
N VAL A 161 -9.48 8.10 -22.59
CA VAL A 161 -10.82 7.52 -22.69
C VAL A 161 -11.87 8.61 -22.92
N LYS A 162 -11.78 9.75 -22.23
CA LYS A 162 -12.66 10.90 -22.45
C LYS A 162 -12.49 11.47 -23.86
N GLN A 163 -11.27 11.51 -24.38
CA GLN A 163 -10.97 12.00 -25.71
C GLN A 163 -11.47 11.04 -26.80
N ALA A 164 -11.27 9.75 -26.63
CA ALA A 164 -11.85 8.70 -27.47
C ALA A 164 -13.38 8.73 -27.44
N MET A 165 -14.00 8.89 -26.27
CA MET A 165 -15.45 9.04 -26.12
C MET A 165 -15.97 10.34 -26.76
N SER A 166 -15.19 11.44 -26.71
CA SER A 166 -15.54 12.70 -27.37
C SER A 166 -15.40 12.67 -28.89
N GLN A 167 -14.54 11.78 -29.41
CA GLN A 167 -14.43 11.47 -30.85
C GLN A 167 -15.60 10.56 -31.28
N ILE A 168 -15.95 9.56 -30.48
CA ILE A 168 -17.09 8.66 -30.72
C ILE A 168 -18.43 9.39 -30.62
N GLY A 169 -18.57 10.38 -29.72
CA GLY A 169 -19.79 11.16 -29.54
C GLY A 169 -20.14 12.12 -30.69
N ARG A 170 -19.29 12.24 -31.72
CA ARG A 170 -19.51 13.16 -32.85
C ARG A 170 -19.74 12.50 -34.21
N SER A 171 -19.56 11.18 -34.33
CA SER A 171 -19.70 10.50 -35.62
C SER A 171 -20.40 9.16 -35.46
N GLY A 172 -21.72 9.13 -35.68
CA GLY A 172 -22.47 7.91 -35.99
C GLY A 172 -22.07 7.26 -37.33
N GLU A 173 -21.00 7.74 -37.95
CA GLU A 173 -20.48 7.36 -39.27
C GLU A 173 -19.35 6.30 -39.18
N ASP A 174 -18.78 6.09 -37.98
CA ASP A 174 -17.56 5.28 -37.79
C ASP A 174 -17.81 3.81 -37.41
N LEU A 175 -19.07 3.42 -37.11
CA LEU A 175 -19.45 2.00 -36.99
C LEU A 175 -19.23 1.27 -38.33
N THR A 176 -19.47 1.97 -39.44
CA THR A 176 -19.16 1.49 -40.80
C THR A 176 -17.66 1.39 -41.06
N GLY A 177 -16.86 2.28 -40.47
CA GLY A 177 -15.39 2.24 -40.54
C GLY A 177 -14.80 1.06 -39.76
N ILE A 178 -15.32 0.80 -38.56
CA ILE A 178 -14.94 -0.35 -37.73
C ILE A 178 -15.41 -1.67 -38.36
N LEU A 179 -16.62 -1.72 -38.94
CA LEU A 179 -17.09 -2.89 -39.69
C LEU A 179 -16.30 -3.11 -40.99
N ALA A 180 -15.84 -2.04 -41.65
CA ALA A 180 -14.98 -2.15 -42.83
C ALA A 180 -13.54 -2.56 -42.48
N ALA A 181 -13.03 -2.15 -41.32
CA ALA A 181 -11.74 -2.58 -40.78
C ALA A 181 -11.79 -4.05 -40.35
N LEU A 182 -12.85 -4.45 -39.64
CA LEU A 182 -13.09 -5.85 -39.26
C LEU A 182 -13.31 -6.74 -40.49
N ARG A 183 -14.03 -6.26 -41.51
CA ARG A 183 -14.18 -6.97 -42.79
C ARG A 183 -12.86 -7.09 -43.55
N ARG A 184 -11.99 -6.07 -43.52
CA ARG A 184 -10.65 -6.14 -44.10
C ARG A 184 -9.72 -7.08 -43.34
N GLU A 185 -9.85 -7.17 -42.03
CA GLU A 185 -9.12 -8.13 -41.19
C GLU A 185 -9.60 -9.57 -41.46
N VAL A 186 -10.91 -9.74 -41.65
CA VAL A 186 -11.55 -11.01 -42.05
C VAL A 186 -11.18 -11.39 -43.49
N ASP A 187 -11.03 -10.42 -44.40
CA ASP A 187 -10.54 -10.66 -45.77
C ASP A 187 -9.02 -10.93 -45.83
N GLN A 188 -8.28 -10.72 -44.72
CA GLN A 188 -6.86 -11.05 -44.57
C GLN A 188 -6.60 -12.43 -43.94
N LEU A 189 -7.63 -13.11 -43.41
CA LEU A 189 -7.55 -14.52 -42.99
C LEU A 189 -6.97 -15.49 -44.05
N PRO A 190 -7.13 -15.29 -45.38
CA PRO A 190 -6.51 -16.16 -46.38
C PRO A 190 -4.97 -16.12 -46.38
N ALA A 191 -4.34 -15.07 -45.86
CA ALA A 191 -2.88 -15.00 -45.74
C ALA A 191 -2.36 -15.89 -44.60
N THR A 192 -3.08 -15.93 -43.49
CA THR A 192 -2.79 -16.84 -42.36
C THR A 192 -2.99 -18.30 -42.77
N HIS A 193 -4.03 -18.59 -43.57
CA HIS A 193 -4.21 -19.92 -44.17
C HIS A 193 -3.11 -20.30 -45.16
N ARG A 194 -2.56 -19.35 -45.94
CA ARG A 194 -1.43 -19.60 -46.85
C ARG A 194 -0.12 -19.86 -46.11
N ALA A 195 0.16 -19.10 -45.05
CA ALA A 195 1.36 -19.29 -44.22
C ALA A 195 1.35 -20.66 -43.53
N VAL A 196 0.20 -21.08 -42.99
CA VAL A 196 0.04 -22.42 -42.40
C VAL A 196 0.16 -23.52 -43.45
N ARG A 197 -0.40 -23.34 -44.65
CA ARG A 197 -0.30 -24.33 -45.72
C ARG A 197 1.12 -24.44 -46.28
N GLN A 198 1.85 -23.34 -46.41
CA GLN A 198 3.27 -23.35 -46.78
C GLN A 198 4.13 -24.05 -45.73
N LEU A 199 3.88 -23.80 -44.44
CA LEU A 199 4.57 -24.51 -43.36
C LEU A 199 4.28 -26.02 -43.39
N VAL A 200 3.05 -26.42 -43.74
CA VAL A 200 2.69 -27.84 -43.92
C VAL A 200 3.36 -28.43 -45.16
N GLU A 201 3.40 -27.72 -46.29
CA GLU A 201 4.07 -28.19 -47.51
C GLU A 201 5.59 -28.27 -47.35
N GLU A 202 6.22 -27.31 -46.67
CA GLU A 202 7.65 -27.33 -46.32
C GLU A 202 7.97 -28.46 -45.33
N ALA A 203 7.13 -28.70 -44.33
CA ALA A 203 7.27 -29.83 -43.42
C ALA A 203 7.07 -31.19 -44.13
N THR A 204 6.20 -31.24 -45.14
CA THR A 204 5.96 -32.46 -45.94
C THR A 204 7.12 -32.74 -46.89
N LYS A 205 7.74 -31.70 -47.46
CA LYS A 205 8.96 -31.84 -48.28
C LYS A 205 10.18 -32.22 -47.45
N ALA A 206 10.37 -31.58 -46.29
CA ALA A 206 11.45 -31.92 -45.37
C ALA A 206 11.37 -33.37 -44.89
N THR A 207 10.17 -33.91 -44.65
CA THR A 207 9.97 -35.33 -44.29
C THR A 207 10.22 -36.28 -45.47
N ALA A 208 9.88 -35.90 -46.69
CA ALA A 208 10.17 -36.71 -47.89
C ALA A 208 11.68 -36.75 -48.22
N GLU A 209 12.39 -35.63 -48.09
CA GLU A 209 13.84 -35.53 -48.27
C GLU A 209 14.60 -36.29 -47.16
N LEU A 210 14.13 -36.20 -45.91
CA LEU A 210 14.64 -37.03 -44.80
C LEU A 210 14.42 -38.52 -45.03
N ASN A 211 13.28 -38.93 -45.61
CA ASN A 211 12.96 -40.33 -45.88
C ASN A 211 13.82 -40.94 -47.01
N GLN A 212 14.31 -40.12 -47.95
CA GLN A 212 15.26 -40.57 -48.98
C GLN A 212 16.69 -40.66 -48.46
N GLN A 213 17.05 -39.90 -47.41
CA GLN A 213 18.44 -39.78 -46.94
C GLN A 213 18.72 -40.50 -45.62
N ALA A 214 17.70 -41.02 -44.91
CA ALA A 214 17.85 -41.55 -43.56
C ALA A 214 17.42 -43.01 -43.39
N GLY A 215 18.23 -43.93 -43.91
CA GLY A 215 18.31 -45.30 -43.37
C GLY A 215 18.86 -45.37 -41.93
N SER A 216 18.96 -44.26 -41.17
CA SER A 216 19.70 -44.25 -39.90
C SER A 216 19.21 -43.32 -38.76
N THR A 217 18.04 -42.68 -38.83
CA THR A 217 17.59 -41.79 -37.71
C THR A 217 16.13 -41.97 -37.28
N LEU A 218 15.84 -43.08 -36.58
CA LEU A 218 14.54 -43.34 -35.94
C LEU A 218 14.15 -42.30 -34.86
N ALA A 219 15.13 -41.70 -34.17
CA ALA A 219 14.87 -40.82 -33.02
C ALA A 219 14.37 -39.41 -33.38
N ALA A 220 14.55 -38.95 -34.62
CA ALA A 220 14.02 -37.65 -35.06
C ALA A 220 12.53 -37.75 -35.41
N THR A 221 12.13 -38.88 -36.00
CA THR A 221 10.75 -39.17 -36.43
C THR A 221 9.79 -39.28 -35.24
N GLU A 222 10.20 -39.95 -34.15
CA GLU A 222 9.37 -40.04 -32.94
C GLU A 222 9.10 -38.68 -32.28
N ARG A 223 10.09 -37.77 -32.28
CA ARG A 223 9.94 -36.46 -31.63
C ARG A 223 9.03 -35.52 -32.41
N VAL A 224 9.09 -35.57 -33.74
CA VAL A 224 8.20 -34.77 -34.60
C VAL A 224 6.77 -35.32 -34.57
N ALA A 225 6.61 -36.66 -34.63
CA ALA A 225 5.29 -37.29 -34.52
C ALA A 225 4.61 -36.93 -33.19
N HIS A 226 5.31 -37.03 -32.06
CA HIS A 226 4.76 -36.65 -30.75
C HIS A 226 4.56 -35.14 -30.56
N GLY A 227 5.29 -34.29 -31.28
CA GLY A 227 5.08 -32.85 -31.27
C GLY A 227 3.79 -32.45 -31.97
N VAL A 228 3.52 -33.06 -33.12
CA VAL A 228 2.30 -32.82 -33.92
C VAL A 228 1.06 -33.38 -33.20
N ASP A 229 1.15 -34.58 -32.62
CA ASP A 229 0.03 -35.21 -31.89
C ASP A 229 -0.41 -34.40 -30.66
N ARG A 230 0.50 -33.66 -30.03
CA ARG A 230 0.19 -32.77 -28.91
C ARG A 230 -0.29 -31.38 -29.34
N ALA A 231 0.18 -30.88 -30.47
CA ALA A 231 -0.15 -29.53 -30.93
C ALA A 231 -1.56 -29.43 -31.52
N LEU A 232 -2.02 -30.46 -32.24
CA LEU A 232 -3.36 -30.48 -32.85
C LEU A 232 -4.52 -30.28 -31.86
N PRO A 233 -4.61 -31.05 -30.75
CA PRO A 233 -5.71 -30.88 -29.80
C PRO A 233 -5.66 -29.53 -29.07
N ALA A 234 -4.46 -29.05 -28.72
CA ALA A 234 -4.28 -27.74 -28.07
C ALA A 234 -4.68 -26.56 -28.96
N LEU A 235 -4.45 -26.67 -30.28
CA LEU A 235 -4.91 -25.68 -31.26
C LEU A 235 -6.43 -25.74 -31.44
N SER A 236 -7.01 -26.93 -31.51
CA SER A 236 -8.47 -27.10 -31.60
C SER A 236 -9.16 -26.48 -30.38
N GLU A 237 -8.66 -26.73 -29.18
CA GLU A 237 -9.26 -26.24 -27.93
C GLU A 237 -9.18 -24.72 -27.83
N LYS A 238 -8.03 -24.13 -28.20
CA LYS A 238 -7.87 -22.66 -28.24
C LYS A 238 -8.72 -21.99 -29.32
N LEU A 239 -8.94 -22.65 -30.47
CA LEU A 239 -9.84 -22.13 -31.51
C LEU A 239 -11.30 -22.16 -31.03
N THR A 240 -11.75 -23.26 -30.43
CA THR A 240 -13.11 -23.36 -29.88
C THR A 240 -13.35 -22.31 -28.79
N ALA A 241 -12.39 -22.16 -27.87
CA ALA A 241 -12.47 -21.14 -26.81
C ALA A 241 -12.49 -19.71 -27.36
N SER A 242 -11.75 -19.45 -28.44
CA SER A 242 -11.75 -18.12 -29.09
C SER A 242 -13.09 -17.85 -29.77
N ILE A 243 -13.67 -18.83 -30.45
CA ILE A 243 -15.00 -18.72 -31.08
C ILE A 243 -16.07 -18.46 -30.02
N GLU A 244 -16.05 -19.19 -28.91
CA GLU A 244 -17.00 -19.02 -27.81
C GLU A 244 -16.87 -17.64 -27.13
N SER A 245 -15.63 -17.13 -27.00
CA SER A 245 -15.39 -15.78 -26.47
C SER A 245 -15.89 -14.66 -27.39
N ILE A 246 -15.85 -14.88 -28.71
CA ILE A 246 -16.34 -13.92 -29.71
C ILE A 246 -17.87 -13.91 -29.73
N ASP A 247 -18.52 -15.07 -29.66
CA ASP A 247 -19.98 -15.16 -29.56
C ASP A 247 -20.48 -14.55 -28.24
N ALA A 248 -19.79 -14.81 -27.12
CA ALA A 248 -20.12 -14.20 -25.83
C ALA A 248 -19.97 -12.67 -25.88
N ALA A 249 -18.90 -12.16 -26.50
CA ALA A 249 -18.70 -10.72 -26.67
C ALA A 249 -19.78 -10.09 -27.57
N ALA A 250 -20.18 -10.77 -28.66
CA ALA A 250 -21.23 -10.31 -29.56
C ALA A 250 -22.61 -10.26 -28.87
N VAL A 251 -22.94 -11.27 -28.06
CA VAL A 251 -24.17 -11.29 -27.24
C VAL A 251 -24.15 -10.19 -26.19
N GLN A 252 -23.03 -9.99 -25.51
CA GLN A 252 -22.88 -8.94 -24.49
C GLN A 252 -23.01 -7.55 -25.11
N LEU A 253 -22.39 -7.31 -26.26
CA LEU A 253 -22.50 -6.04 -27.00
C LEU A 253 -23.92 -5.77 -27.48
N LYS A 254 -24.65 -6.80 -27.94
CA LYS A 254 -26.06 -6.66 -28.30
C LYS A 254 -26.90 -6.23 -27.09
N LYS A 255 -26.69 -6.87 -25.94
CA LYS A 255 -27.41 -6.57 -24.70
C LYS A 255 -27.09 -5.16 -24.17
N THR A 256 -25.81 -4.77 -24.17
CA THR A 256 -25.40 -3.41 -23.78
C THR A 256 -25.90 -2.35 -24.74
N GLY A 257 -25.98 -2.64 -26.05
CA GLY A 257 -26.54 -1.73 -27.04
C GLY A 257 -28.05 -1.50 -26.87
N GLU A 258 -28.81 -2.56 -26.55
CA GLU A 258 -30.24 -2.48 -26.23
C GLU A 258 -30.50 -1.71 -24.92
N GLU A 259 -29.69 -1.96 -23.88
CA GLU A 259 -29.76 -1.25 -22.59
C GLU A 259 -29.36 0.22 -22.71
N ALA A 260 -28.33 0.54 -23.51
CA ALA A 260 -27.91 1.91 -23.78
C ALA A 260 -28.97 2.68 -24.59
N GLN A 261 -29.60 2.05 -25.59
CA GLN A 261 -30.70 2.67 -26.32
C GLN A 261 -31.96 2.86 -25.46
N ALA A 262 -32.25 1.93 -24.55
CA ALA A 262 -33.35 2.06 -23.60
C ALA A 262 -33.11 3.20 -22.60
N ALA A 263 -31.88 3.32 -22.08
CA ALA A 263 -31.45 4.41 -21.21
C ALA A 263 -31.47 5.78 -21.92
N LEU A 264 -31.08 5.82 -23.20
CA LEU A 264 -31.13 7.04 -24.01
C LEU A 264 -32.58 7.47 -24.34
N ARG A 265 -33.51 6.52 -24.47
CA ARG A 265 -34.95 6.82 -24.62
C ARG A 265 -35.58 7.33 -23.33
N SER A 266 -35.18 6.83 -22.16
CA SER A 266 -35.70 7.26 -20.86
C SER A 266 -35.08 8.58 -20.37
N ALA A 267 -33.87 8.93 -20.80
CA ALA A 267 -33.20 10.17 -20.44
C ALA A 267 -33.66 11.41 -21.24
N ARG A 268 -34.21 11.23 -22.45
CA ARG A 268 -34.69 12.33 -23.31
C ARG A 268 -35.70 13.29 -22.63
N PRO A 269 -36.76 12.82 -21.95
CA PRO A 269 -37.71 13.72 -21.28
C PRO A 269 -37.19 14.36 -19.98
N LEU A 270 -36.05 13.90 -19.45
CA LEU A 270 -35.41 14.50 -18.28
C LEU A 270 -34.45 15.64 -18.67
N LEU A 271 -33.85 15.56 -19.87
CA LEU A 271 -33.02 16.64 -20.42
C LEU A 271 -33.84 17.89 -20.74
N ASP A 272 -35.04 17.74 -21.30
CA ASP A 272 -35.95 18.88 -21.57
C ASP A 272 -36.48 19.54 -20.29
N ARG A 273 -36.63 18.78 -19.20
CA ARG A 273 -37.07 19.33 -17.89
C ARG A 273 -35.92 19.96 -17.09
N GLY A 274 -34.68 19.52 -17.30
CA GLY A 274 -33.50 20.12 -16.66
C GLY A 274 -33.22 21.54 -17.13
N GLU A 275 -33.49 21.84 -18.41
CA GLU A 275 -33.24 23.17 -18.98
C GLU A 275 -34.24 24.22 -18.47
N THR A 276 -35.48 23.81 -18.19
CA THR A 276 -36.52 24.70 -17.63
C THR A 276 -36.32 24.95 -16.14
N ALA A 277 -35.96 23.94 -15.36
CA ALA A 277 -35.65 24.09 -13.93
C ALA A 277 -34.41 24.98 -13.68
N ALA A 278 -33.41 24.92 -14.57
CA ALA A 278 -32.22 25.77 -14.47
C ALA A 278 -32.53 27.26 -14.74
N ARG A 279 -33.50 27.56 -15.61
CA ARG A 279 -33.95 28.94 -15.87
C ARG A 279 -34.76 29.50 -14.70
N GLU A 280 -35.70 28.73 -14.15
CA GLU A 280 -36.47 29.17 -12.98
C GLU A 280 -35.57 29.40 -11.76
N ALA A 281 -34.57 28.55 -11.52
CA ALA A 281 -33.63 28.72 -10.41
C ALA A 281 -32.84 30.04 -10.47
N GLY A 282 -32.50 30.53 -11.66
CA GLY A 282 -31.83 31.82 -11.86
C GLY A 282 -32.71 33.02 -11.50
N ASP A 283 -34.01 32.93 -11.80
CA ASP A 283 -34.98 33.99 -11.52
C ASP A 283 -35.32 34.08 -10.02
N VAL A 284 -35.40 32.95 -9.30
CA VAL A 284 -35.63 32.99 -7.84
C VAL A 284 -34.42 33.54 -7.09
N LEU A 285 -33.20 33.23 -7.53
CA LEU A 285 -31.97 33.73 -6.89
C LEU A 285 -31.81 35.24 -7.05
N SER A 286 -32.22 35.78 -8.20
CA SER A 286 -32.15 37.22 -8.48
C SER A 286 -33.25 38.00 -7.76
N ALA A 287 -34.45 37.42 -7.63
CA ALA A 287 -35.54 37.99 -6.82
C ALA A 287 -35.21 38.01 -5.32
N ALA A 288 -34.60 36.94 -4.78
CA ALA A 288 -34.20 36.86 -3.37
C ALA A 288 -33.11 37.89 -3.01
N LYS A 289 -32.17 38.17 -3.92
CA LYS A 289 -31.13 39.18 -3.72
C LYS A 289 -31.68 40.60 -3.59
N ARG A 290 -32.88 40.87 -4.13
CA ARG A 290 -33.47 42.22 -4.17
C ARG A 290 -34.28 42.59 -2.93
N ILE A 291 -34.59 41.63 -2.05
CA ILE A 291 -35.55 41.80 -0.95
C ILE A 291 -34.85 41.78 0.43
N TRP A 292 -33.53 41.56 0.52
CA TRP A 292 -32.86 41.34 1.81
C TRP A 292 -32.38 42.64 2.50
N PRO A 293 -32.90 43.00 3.70
CA PRO A 293 -32.83 44.37 4.24
C PRO A 293 -31.76 44.63 5.32
N LEU A 294 -30.59 43.97 5.29
CA LEU A 294 -29.62 44.02 6.41
C LEU A 294 -28.16 44.39 6.04
N SER A 295 -27.93 45.10 4.93
CA SER A 295 -26.56 45.45 4.51
C SER A 295 -25.99 46.76 5.08
N ASP A 296 -26.76 47.55 5.84
CA ASP A 296 -26.32 48.90 6.28
C ASP A 296 -25.83 48.99 7.73
N SER A 297 -25.91 47.91 8.52
CA SER A 297 -25.57 47.91 9.95
C SER A 297 -24.11 47.55 10.28
N PHE A 298 -23.21 47.50 9.30
CA PHE A 298 -21.79 47.14 9.50
C PHE A 298 -20.79 48.27 9.26
N LYS A 299 -21.24 49.54 9.17
CA LYS A 299 -20.34 50.68 8.93
C LYS A 299 -19.99 51.55 10.14
N ASP A 300 -20.53 51.28 11.33
CA ASP A 300 -20.33 52.12 12.54
C ASP A 300 -19.41 51.54 13.63
N ALA A 301 -18.64 50.48 13.35
CA ALA A 301 -17.72 49.88 14.33
C ALA A 301 -16.24 50.23 14.07
N ALA A 302 -15.95 51.46 13.65
CA ALA A 302 -14.60 51.96 13.48
C ALA A 302 -14.44 53.37 14.07
N ASP A 303 -14.80 53.54 15.35
CA ASP A 303 -14.17 54.56 16.20
C ASP A 303 -14.25 54.13 17.66
N GLY A 304 -13.10 53.79 18.23
CA GLY A 304 -12.98 53.20 19.55
C GLY A 304 -11.55 52.81 19.88
N MET A 305 -10.62 53.76 19.73
CA MET A 305 -9.28 53.64 20.28
C MET A 305 -9.37 53.51 21.82
N LEU A 306 -8.85 52.41 22.37
CA LEU A 306 -8.53 52.28 23.79
C LEU A 306 -7.01 52.48 23.98
N PRO A 307 -6.57 53.17 25.05
CA PRO A 307 -5.18 53.53 25.27
C PRO A 307 -4.38 52.34 25.82
N ILE A 308 -3.21 52.07 25.22
CA ILE A 308 -2.23 51.09 25.71
C ILE A 308 -1.36 51.79 26.77
N ASP A 309 -1.55 51.37 28.01
CA ASP A 309 -0.66 51.68 29.14
C ASP A 309 0.63 50.85 28.99
N SER A 310 1.78 51.50 29.08
CA SER A 310 3.11 50.87 28.95
C SER A 310 4.04 51.40 30.03
N PHE A 311 4.16 50.66 31.12
CA PHE A 311 5.30 50.62 32.03
C PHE A 311 6.03 49.29 31.73
N GLU A 312 7.35 49.14 31.65
CA GLU A 312 8.47 49.88 32.20
C GLU A 312 9.75 49.34 31.49
N ALA A 313 10.66 50.21 31.07
CA ALA A 313 12.06 49.83 30.82
C ALA A 313 12.96 50.96 31.31
N GLN A 314 13.31 50.85 32.59
CA GLN A 314 14.25 51.69 33.29
C GLN A 314 15.67 51.45 32.73
N GLY A 315 16.20 52.44 32.00
CA GLY A 315 17.52 52.38 31.36
C GLY A 315 18.23 53.73 31.40
N LYS A 316 18.60 54.16 32.61
CA LYS A 316 19.80 54.92 32.99
C LYS A 316 20.52 55.76 31.90
N GLY A 317 20.54 57.09 32.05
CA GLY A 317 21.46 57.97 31.32
C GLY A 317 21.19 59.46 31.49
N ARG A 318 21.49 60.03 32.66
CA ARG A 318 21.52 61.49 32.88
C ARG A 318 22.80 62.08 32.29
N ALA A 319 22.67 63.26 31.70
CA ALA A 319 23.76 64.13 31.33
C ALA A 319 24.43 64.79 32.56
N ARG A 320 25.70 65.17 32.34
CA ARG A 320 26.67 65.89 33.20
C ARG A 320 27.57 65.02 34.07
#